data_AF-A0A9N9BG39-F1
#
_entry.id   AF-A0A9N9BG39-F1
#
_cell.length_a   1.000
_cell.length_b   1.000
_cell.length_c   1.000
_cell.angle_alpha   90.00
_cell.angle_beta   90.00
_cell.angle_gamma   90.00
#
_symmetry.space_group_name_H-M   'P 1'
#
loop_
_entity.id
_entity.type
_entity.pdbx_description
1 polymer ?
#
loop_
_entity_poly.entity_id
_entity_poly.type
_entity_poly.pdbx_seq_one_letter_code
_entity_poly.pdbx_strand_id
1 'polypeptide(L)'
;GELKAKNVEAEEKLKIMLIDQQKAETKKEEARKLDEVLAQQKVAIEERRTVVMDDLANAEPAVEEAKKAVSGIKKQHLTEVRHMNNPPAAVKLAIMSVCTLLNFPVSTWKDCQSVVRKDDFIANIVNYDTDKNMTKSIRERMKAEYVNQKEYNYDTVNKASKACGPLVKWVTAQVGYSEILDRVGPLRNEVMGLQTRQETTEAHAEANRKMIADLEKED
;
A
#
# COMPACT_ATOMS: atom_id res chain seq x y z
N GLY A 1 20.95 -52.08 55.31
CA GLY A 1 19.77 -51.71 56.12
C GLY A 1 18.91 -50.79 55.30
N GLU A 2 17.60 -51.01 55.28
CA GLU A 2 16.61 -50.26 54.47
C GLU A 2 16.79 -48.73 54.52
N LEU A 3 17.22 -48.16 55.66
CA LEU A 3 17.51 -46.74 55.78
C LEU A 3 18.58 -46.24 54.79
N LYS A 4 19.64 -47.02 54.54
CA LYS A 4 20.68 -46.64 53.56
C LYS A 4 20.15 -46.67 52.13
N ALA A 5 19.30 -47.63 51.79
CA ALA A 5 18.69 -47.72 50.46
C ALA A 5 17.70 -46.57 50.21
N LYS A 6 16.87 -46.24 51.21
CA LYS A 6 15.96 -45.08 51.15
C LYS A 6 16.70 -43.75 51.07
N ASN A 7 17.83 -43.59 51.77
CA ASN A 7 18.65 -42.38 51.65
C ASN A 7 19.26 -42.23 50.25
N VAL A 8 19.77 -43.32 49.65
CA VAL A 8 20.30 -43.28 48.27
C VAL A 8 19.20 -42.93 47.27
N GLU A 9 18.00 -43.51 47.41
CA GLU A 9 16.87 -43.18 46.54
C GLU A 9 16.43 -41.71 46.68
N ALA A 10 16.44 -41.17 47.90
CA ALA A 10 16.12 -39.77 48.15
C ALA A 10 17.18 -38.81 47.58
N GLU A 11 18.47 -39.15 47.70
CA GLU A 11 19.58 -38.38 47.11
C GLU A 11 19.53 -38.39 45.57
N GLU A 12 19.17 -39.52 44.97
CA GLU A 12 19.01 -39.65 43.51
C GLU A 12 17.83 -38.80 43.01
N LYS A 13 16.67 -38.88 43.69
CA LYS A 13 15.50 -38.04 43.37
C LYS A 13 15.78 -36.55 43.53
N LEU A 14 16.50 -36.16 44.58
CA LEU A 14 16.89 -34.76 44.79
C LEU A 14 17.79 -34.23 43.68
N LYS A 15 18.72 -35.05 43.17
CA LYS A 15 19.55 -34.67 42.01
C LYS A 15 18.72 -34.47 40.74
N ILE A 16 17.77 -35.34 40.48
CA ILE A 16 16.88 -35.24 39.30
C ILE A 16 16.04 -33.96 39.39
N MET A 17 15.41 -33.72 40.54
CA MET A 17 14.61 -32.50 40.80
C MET A 17 15.44 -31.21 40.63
N LEU A 18 16.69 -31.16 41.11
CA LEU A 18 17.57 -30.02 40.90
C LEU A 18 17.91 -29.78 39.42
N ILE A 19 18.10 -30.85 38.65
CA ILE A 19 18.38 -30.76 37.21
C ILE A 19 17.15 -30.23 36.46
N ASP A 20 15.96 -30.72 36.78
CA ASP A 20 14.73 -30.32 36.11
C ASP A 20 14.32 -28.90 36.49
N GLN A 21 14.53 -28.48 37.74
CA GLN A 21 14.40 -27.09 38.17
C GLN A 21 15.33 -26.15 37.39
N GLN A 22 16.60 -26.51 37.20
CA GLN A 22 17.56 -25.71 36.42
C GLN A 22 17.16 -25.58 34.95
N LYS A 23 16.62 -26.66 34.35
CA LYS A 23 16.09 -26.65 32.98
C LYS A 23 14.85 -25.76 32.87
N ALA A 24 13.92 -25.88 33.82
CA ALA A 24 12.70 -25.07 33.86
C ALA A 24 13.05 -23.57 33.97
N GLU A 25 14.01 -23.20 34.82
CA GLU A 25 14.44 -21.81 34.96
C GLU A 25 15.10 -21.26 33.70
N THR A 26 15.95 -22.05 33.04
CA THR A 26 16.57 -21.68 31.76
C THR A 26 15.51 -21.45 30.68
N LYS A 27 14.52 -22.34 30.61
CA LYS A 27 13.40 -22.24 29.66
C LYS A 27 12.49 -21.06 29.95
N LYS A 28 12.26 -20.71 31.22
CA LYS A 28 11.53 -19.50 31.61
C LYS A 28 12.22 -18.22 31.14
N GLU A 29 13.54 -18.13 31.28
CA GLU A 29 14.30 -16.98 30.77
C GLU A 29 14.27 -16.91 29.24
N GLU A 30 14.37 -18.05 28.54
CA GLU A 30 14.18 -18.11 27.08
C GLU A 30 12.78 -17.63 26.67
N ALA A 31 11.73 -18.06 27.38
CA ALA A 31 10.36 -17.63 27.13
C ALA A 31 10.19 -16.12 27.33
N ARG A 32 10.75 -15.54 28.39
CA ARG A 32 10.69 -14.08 28.61
C ARG A 32 11.32 -13.30 27.47
N LYS A 33 12.49 -13.74 26.99
CA LYS A 33 13.18 -13.14 25.84
C LYS A 33 12.33 -13.23 24.57
N LEU A 34 11.66 -14.35 24.35
CA LEU A 34 10.77 -14.50 23.19
C LEU A 34 9.55 -13.57 23.29
N ASP A 35 8.96 -13.43 24.47
CA ASP A 35 7.84 -12.50 24.68
C ASP A 35 8.26 -11.03 24.45
N GLU A 36 9.46 -10.64 24.87
CA GLU A 36 10.06 -9.33 24.57
C GLU A 36 10.23 -9.13 23.05
N VAL A 37 10.75 -10.13 22.33
CA VAL A 37 10.88 -10.09 20.86
C VAL A 37 9.53 -10.00 20.17
N LEU A 38 8.53 -10.75 20.63
CA LEU A 38 7.17 -10.70 20.10
C LEU A 38 6.53 -9.33 20.28
N ALA A 39 6.73 -8.69 21.44
CA ALA A 39 6.25 -7.34 21.68
C ALA A 39 6.87 -6.35 20.68
N GLN A 40 8.19 -6.43 20.45
CA GLN A 40 8.88 -5.58 19.47
C GLN A 40 8.41 -5.83 18.04
N GLN A 41 8.23 -7.09 17.64
CA GLN A 41 7.72 -7.46 16.32
C GLN A 41 6.31 -6.92 16.09
N LYS A 42 5.41 -7.00 17.08
CA LYS A 42 4.06 -6.45 17.01
C LYS A 42 4.07 -4.93 16.79
N VAL A 43 4.91 -4.21 17.53
CA VAL A 43 5.06 -2.75 17.36
C VAL A 43 5.56 -2.43 15.95
N ALA A 44 6.62 -3.10 15.48
CA ALA A 44 7.19 -2.85 14.16
C ALA A 44 6.19 -3.16 13.02
N ILE A 45 5.39 -4.23 13.14
CA ILE A 45 4.34 -4.57 12.19
C ILE A 45 3.28 -3.46 12.16
N GLU A 46 2.83 -3.00 13.33
CA GLU A 46 1.78 -2.00 13.41
C GLU A 46 2.24 -0.65 12.86
N GLU A 47 3.44 -0.18 13.24
CA GLU A 47 4.04 1.03 12.69
C GLU A 47 4.12 0.98 11.15
N ARG A 48 4.59 -0.15 10.60
CA ARG A 48 4.72 -0.29 9.15
C ARG A 48 3.36 -0.38 8.45
N ARG A 49 2.39 -1.02 9.09
CA ARG A 49 1.02 -1.15 8.59
C ARG A 49 0.32 0.20 8.57
N THR A 50 0.45 1.02 9.60
CA THR A 50 -0.14 2.36 9.66
C THR A 50 0.34 3.21 8.49
N VAL A 51 1.65 3.24 8.23
CA VAL A 51 2.22 4.00 7.10
C VAL A 51 1.60 3.57 5.75
N VAL A 52 1.45 2.26 5.53
CA VAL A 52 0.83 1.73 4.30
C VAL A 52 -0.63 2.14 4.17
N MET A 53 -1.39 2.00 5.26
CA MET A 53 -2.84 2.22 5.25
C MET A 53 -3.16 3.71 5.13
N ASP A 54 -2.43 4.58 5.80
CA ASP A 54 -2.64 6.03 5.75
C ASP A 54 -2.36 6.59 4.36
N ASP A 55 -1.28 6.14 3.72
CA ASP A 55 -0.93 6.57 2.37
C ASP A 55 -2.03 6.21 1.35
N LEU A 56 -2.54 4.97 1.42
CA LEU A 56 -3.63 4.53 0.54
C LEU A 56 -4.95 5.21 0.87
N ALA A 57 -5.29 5.32 2.15
CA ALA A 57 -6.53 5.93 2.62
C ALA A 57 -6.66 7.40 2.21
N ASN A 58 -5.55 8.11 2.03
CA ASN A 58 -5.56 9.48 1.53
C ASN A 58 -5.66 9.57 -0.01
N ALA A 59 -5.13 8.59 -0.73
CA ALA A 59 -5.01 8.63 -2.18
C ALA A 59 -6.22 8.05 -2.93
N GLU A 60 -6.80 6.96 -2.44
CA GLU A 60 -7.97 6.33 -3.04
C GLU A 60 -9.18 7.28 -3.12
N PRO A 61 -9.53 8.06 -2.06
CA PRO A 61 -10.63 9.01 -2.16
C PRO A 61 -10.40 10.09 -3.20
N ALA A 62 -9.15 10.55 -3.38
CA ALA A 62 -8.82 11.56 -4.38
C ALA A 62 -9.04 11.03 -5.81
N VAL A 63 -8.69 9.76 -6.07
CA VAL A 63 -8.93 9.09 -7.35
C VAL A 63 -10.43 8.93 -7.60
N GLU A 64 -11.18 8.44 -6.62
CA GLU A 64 -12.63 8.23 -6.76
C GLU A 64 -13.40 9.55 -6.91
N GLU A 65 -13.02 10.58 -6.16
CA GLU A 65 -13.58 11.92 -6.32
C GLU A 65 -13.32 12.46 -7.73
N ALA A 66 -12.10 12.28 -8.25
CA ALA A 66 -11.75 12.73 -9.59
C ALA A 66 -12.51 11.94 -10.67
N LYS A 67 -12.65 10.62 -10.55
CA LYS A 67 -13.48 9.79 -11.45
C LYS A 67 -14.93 10.26 -11.45
N LYS A 68 -15.49 10.54 -10.27
CA LYS A 68 -16.86 11.08 -10.14
C LYS A 68 -16.98 12.44 -10.81
N ALA A 69 -16.00 13.32 -10.64
CA ALA A 69 -15.98 14.63 -11.29
C ALA A 69 -15.92 14.50 -12.82
N VAL A 70 -15.13 13.56 -13.36
CA VAL A 70 -15.08 13.28 -14.80
C VAL A 70 -16.39 12.69 -15.32
N SER A 71 -16.97 11.73 -14.59
CA SER A 71 -18.28 11.15 -14.94
C SER A 71 -19.39 12.21 -14.94
N GLY A 72 -19.29 13.22 -14.08
CA GLY A 72 -20.21 14.36 -14.01
C GLY A 72 -20.02 15.43 -15.09
N ILE A 73 -19.07 15.28 -16.03
CA ILE A 73 -18.88 16.26 -17.10
C ILE A 73 -20.13 16.27 -18.00
N LYS A 74 -20.78 17.43 -18.08
CA LYS A 74 -21.95 17.62 -18.96
C LYS A 74 -21.56 17.50 -20.43
N LYS A 75 -22.39 16.84 -21.22
CA LYS A 75 -22.22 16.65 -22.68
C LYS A 75 -21.90 17.97 -23.41
N GLN A 76 -22.56 19.07 -23.04
CA GLN A 76 -22.32 20.38 -23.64
C GLN A 76 -20.86 20.86 -23.50
N HIS A 77 -20.22 20.60 -22.36
CA HIS A 77 -18.84 21.03 -22.12
C HIS A 77 -17.84 20.19 -22.93
N LEU A 78 -18.13 18.91 -23.16
CA LEU A 78 -17.36 18.10 -24.12
C LEU A 78 -17.60 18.57 -25.55
N THR A 79 -18.83 18.94 -25.90
CA THR A 79 -19.15 19.52 -27.22
C THR A 79 -18.36 20.79 -27.50
N GLU A 80 -18.17 21.68 -26.52
CA GLU A 80 -17.31 22.86 -26.66
C GLU A 80 -15.89 22.46 -27.08
N VAL A 81 -15.27 21.52 -26.37
CA VAL A 81 -13.90 21.02 -26.67
C VAL A 81 -13.83 20.39 -28.07
N ARG A 82 -14.85 19.62 -28.47
CA ARG A 82 -14.94 18.96 -29.80
C ARG A 82 -15.01 19.94 -30.97
N HIS A 83 -15.40 21.19 -30.75
CA HIS A 83 -15.54 22.21 -31.79
C HIS A 83 -14.48 23.33 -31.71
N MET A 84 -13.60 23.32 -30.70
CA MET A 84 -12.51 24.30 -30.61
C MET A 84 -11.51 24.13 -31.75
N ASN A 85 -11.40 25.10 -32.65
CA ASN A 85 -10.37 25.07 -33.69
C ASN A 85 -9.00 25.50 -33.16
N ASN A 86 -8.98 26.49 -32.26
CA ASN A 86 -7.78 27.05 -31.64
C ASN A 86 -7.89 26.96 -30.11
N PRO A 87 -7.51 25.82 -29.50
CA PRO A 87 -7.68 25.63 -28.06
C PRO A 87 -6.69 26.50 -27.26
N PRO A 88 -7.08 27.03 -26.10
CA PRO A 88 -6.13 27.59 -25.14
C PRO A 88 -5.06 26.56 -24.74
N ALA A 89 -3.84 27.02 -24.43
CA ALA A 89 -2.73 26.13 -24.06
C ALA A 89 -3.10 25.18 -22.91
N ALA A 90 -3.77 25.68 -21.86
CA ALA A 90 -4.23 24.87 -20.74
C ALA A 90 -5.21 23.75 -21.14
N VAL A 91 -6.12 24.03 -22.09
CA VAL A 91 -7.07 23.04 -22.61
C VAL A 91 -6.33 21.98 -23.43
N LYS A 92 -5.39 22.41 -24.28
CA LYS A 92 -4.57 21.50 -25.09
C LYS A 92 -3.76 20.56 -24.19
N LEU A 93 -3.08 21.09 -23.18
CA LEU A 93 -2.30 20.31 -22.21
C LEU A 93 -3.19 19.30 -21.46
N ALA A 94 -4.37 19.72 -21.01
CA ALA A 94 -5.30 18.84 -20.31
C ALA A 94 -5.73 17.65 -21.17
N ILE A 95 -6.18 17.87 -22.41
CA ILE A 95 -6.62 16.77 -23.29
C ILE A 95 -5.45 15.89 -23.72
N MET A 96 -4.28 16.48 -24.03
CA MET A 96 -3.09 15.71 -24.40
C MET A 96 -2.64 14.79 -23.25
N SER A 97 -2.62 15.29 -22.02
CA SER A 97 -2.24 14.48 -20.85
C SER A 97 -3.16 13.27 -20.64
N VAL A 98 -4.47 13.42 -20.87
CA VAL A 98 -5.42 12.30 -20.82
C VAL A 98 -5.16 11.30 -21.95
N CYS A 99 -4.95 11.79 -23.18
CA CYS A 99 -4.63 10.93 -24.32
C CYS A 99 -3.34 10.14 -24.09
N THR A 100 -2.31 10.76 -23.51
CA THR A 100 -1.05 10.13 -23.15
C THR A 100 -1.25 9.02 -22.12
N LEU A 101 -2.07 9.24 -21.08
CA LEU A 101 -2.36 8.21 -20.08
C LEU A 101 -3.16 7.03 -20.64
N LEU A 102 -4.14 7.31 -21.50
CA LEU A 102 -4.95 6.29 -22.16
C LEU A 102 -4.24 5.65 -23.36
N ASN A 103 -2.97 6.00 -23.61
CA ASN A 103 -2.14 5.51 -24.70
C ASN A 103 -2.79 5.71 -26.09
N PHE A 104 -3.51 6.80 -26.28
CA PHE A 104 -4.03 7.17 -27.59
C PHE A 104 -2.95 7.88 -28.42
N PRO A 105 -2.70 7.44 -29.67
CA PRO A 105 -1.72 8.07 -30.52
C PRO A 105 -2.24 9.43 -31.00
N VAL A 106 -1.76 10.50 -30.37
CA VAL A 106 -2.13 11.88 -30.73
C VAL A 106 -0.89 12.68 -31.06
N SER A 107 -0.87 13.31 -32.24
CA SER A 107 0.21 14.20 -32.68
C SER A 107 -0.31 15.61 -32.96
N THR A 108 -1.60 15.71 -33.29
CA THR A 108 -2.26 16.97 -33.62
C THR A 108 -3.46 17.21 -32.70
N TRP A 109 -3.92 18.47 -32.66
CA TRP A 109 -5.15 18.80 -31.96
C TRP A 109 -6.38 18.09 -32.57
N LYS A 110 -6.40 17.85 -33.88
CA LYS A 110 -7.48 17.11 -34.53
C LYS A 110 -7.57 15.66 -34.02
N ASP A 111 -6.44 15.03 -33.75
CA ASP A 111 -6.40 13.68 -33.16
C ASP A 111 -6.98 13.69 -31.74
N CYS A 112 -6.60 14.68 -30.94
CA CYS A 112 -7.16 14.90 -29.60
C CYS A 112 -8.69 15.06 -29.65
N GLN A 113 -9.20 15.88 -30.57
CA GLN A 113 -10.65 16.04 -30.76
C GLN A 113 -11.32 14.74 -31.20
N SER A 114 -10.67 13.94 -32.05
CA SER A 114 -11.18 12.63 -32.47
C SER A 114 -11.36 11.69 -31.27
N VAL A 115 -10.39 11.67 -30.36
CA VAL A 115 -10.48 10.91 -29.10
C VAL A 115 -11.66 11.38 -28.25
N VAL A 116 -11.80 12.70 -28.03
CA VAL A 116 -12.89 13.27 -27.21
C VAL A 116 -14.28 13.07 -27.85
N ARG A 117 -14.35 12.86 -29.17
CA ARG A 117 -15.61 12.55 -29.89
C ARG A 117 -16.10 11.14 -29.65
N LYS A 118 -15.22 10.20 -29.28
CA LYS A 118 -15.63 8.80 -29.02
C LYS A 118 -16.57 8.73 -27.82
N ASP A 119 -17.59 7.88 -27.92
CA ASP A 119 -18.58 7.71 -26.85
C ASP A 119 -17.99 7.02 -25.61
N ASP A 120 -16.93 6.25 -25.78
CA ASP A 120 -16.20 5.56 -24.71
C ASP A 120 -15.16 6.46 -24.01
N PHE A 121 -14.98 7.72 -24.41
CA PHE A 121 -13.93 8.60 -23.86
C PHE A 121 -14.01 8.70 -22.33
N ILE A 122 -15.20 9.01 -21.79
CA ILE A 122 -15.40 9.11 -20.33
C ILE A 122 -15.28 7.73 -19.66
N ALA A 123 -15.79 6.68 -20.29
CA ALA A 123 -15.72 5.33 -19.75
C ALA A 123 -14.26 4.85 -19.61
N ASN A 124 -13.41 5.12 -20.60
CA ASN A 124 -11.99 4.79 -20.58
C ASN A 124 -11.24 5.50 -19.43
N ILE A 125 -11.65 6.73 -19.09
CA ILE A 125 -11.07 7.49 -17.97
C ILE A 125 -11.51 6.93 -16.62
N VAL A 126 -12.80 6.63 -16.47
CA VAL A 126 -13.37 6.11 -15.21
C VAL A 126 -12.85 4.70 -14.91
N ASN A 127 -12.69 3.88 -15.94
CA ASN A 127 -12.26 2.48 -15.84
C ASN A 127 -10.73 2.32 -15.94
N TYR A 128 -9.96 3.40 -15.92
CA TYR A 128 -8.51 3.32 -15.98
C TYR A 128 -7.93 2.62 -14.75
N ASP A 129 -7.19 1.54 -14.99
CA ASP A 129 -6.49 0.76 -13.98
C ASP A 129 -5.06 1.29 -13.81
N THR A 130 -4.84 2.07 -12.76
CA THR A 130 -3.57 2.76 -12.52
C THR A 130 -2.44 1.81 -12.15
N ASP A 131 -2.74 0.75 -11.41
CA ASP A 131 -1.75 -0.26 -11.01
C ASP A 131 -1.18 -0.98 -12.25
N LYS A 132 -2.06 -1.33 -13.20
CA LYS A 132 -1.63 -2.02 -14.43
C LYS A 132 -1.04 -1.11 -15.49
N ASN A 133 -1.57 0.10 -15.65
CA ASN A 133 -1.27 0.95 -16.81
C ASN A 133 -0.26 2.07 -16.52
N MET A 134 -0.08 2.49 -15.27
CA MET A 134 0.82 3.58 -14.91
C MET A 134 2.17 3.04 -14.41
N THR A 135 3.06 2.71 -15.34
CA THR A 135 4.45 2.37 -14.99
C THR A 135 5.21 3.59 -14.49
N LYS A 136 6.31 3.38 -13.74
CA LYS A 136 7.23 4.45 -13.32
C LYS A 136 7.69 5.34 -14.47
N SER A 137 8.03 4.74 -15.62
CA SER A 137 8.44 5.51 -16.82
C SER A 137 7.33 6.44 -17.32
N ILE A 138 6.10 5.95 -17.41
CA ILE A 138 4.94 6.76 -17.79
C ILE A 138 4.71 7.87 -16.77
N ARG A 139 4.76 7.54 -15.47
CA ARG A 139 4.57 8.51 -14.39
C ARG A 139 5.59 9.65 -14.45
N GLU A 140 6.88 9.35 -14.60
CA GLU A 140 7.93 10.37 -14.72
C GLU A 140 7.75 11.23 -15.97
N ARG A 141 7.37 10.62 -17.11
CA ARG A 141 7.01 11.36 -18.32
C ARG A 141 5.85 12.32 -18.06
N MET A 142 4.80 11.85 -17.39
CA MET A 142 3.62 12.67 -17.07
C MET A 142 3.97 13.85 -16.15
N LYS A 143 4.85 13.62 -15.17
CA LYS A 143 5.37 14.69 -14.30
C LYS A 143 6.16 15.73 -15.09
N ALA A 144 7.10 15.28 -15.92
CA ALA A 144 7.96 16.16 -16.70
C ALA A 144 7.20 16.95 -17.77
N GLU A 145 6.29 16.31 -18.50
CA GLU A 145 5.58 16.91 -19.62
C GLU A 145 4.34 17.71 -19.21
N TYR A 146 3.69 17.41 -18.08
CA TYR A 146 2.40 18.00 -17.71
C TYR A 146 2.32 18.42 -16.26
N VAL A 147 2.35 17.48 -15.30
CA VAL A 147 1.91 17.72 -13.91
C VAL A 147 2.75 18.78 -13.20
N ASN A 148 4.05 18.89 -13.51
CA ASN A 148 4.92 19.89 -12.90
C ASN A 148 4.88 21.27 -13.59
N GLN A 149 4.11 21.42 -14.66
CA GLN A 149 3.95 22.73 -15.30
C GLN A 149 3.04 23.63 -14.46
N LYS A 150 3.44 24.91 -14.30
CA LYS A 150 2.74 25.88 -13.45
C LYS A 150 1.27 26.07 -13.85
N GLU A 151 0.99 26.05 -15.15
CA GLU A 151 -0.34 26.22 -15.73
C GLU A 151 -1.20 24.96 -15.63
N TYR A 152 -0.62 23.80 -15.28
CA TYR A 152 -1.30 22.52 -15.17
C TYR A 152 -1.91 22.34 -13.78
N ASN A 153 -2.96 23.10 -13.49
CA ASN A 153 -3.71 23.00 -12.24
C ASN A 153 -5.22 23.18 -12.48
N TYR A 154 -6.02 22.70 -11.53
CA TYR A 154 -7.48 22.69 -11.66
C TYR A 154 -8.04 24.09 -11.94
N ASP A 155 -7.63 25.12 -11.19
CA ASP A 155 -8.24 26.45 -11.29
C ASP A 155 -7.95 27.10 -12.64
N THR A 156 -6.69 27.07 -13.10
CA THR A 156 -6.30 27.61 -14.40
C THR A 156 -7.05 26.90 -15.53
N VAL A 157 -7.10 25.57 -15.49
CA VAL A 157 -7.69 24.77 -16.57
C VAL A 157 -9.22 24.83 -16.55
N ASN A 158 -9.85 24.82 -15.37
CA ASN A 158 -11.30 24.92 -15.21
C ASN A 158 -11.86 26.30 -15.54
N LYS A 159 -11.03 27.36 -15.45
CA LYS A 159 -11.36 28.68 -15.99
C LYS A 159 -11.37 28.66 -17.52
N ALA A 160 -10.45 27.93 -18.14
CA ALA A 160 -10.37 27.82 -19.60
C ALA A 160 -11.41 26.85 -20.20
N SER A 161 -11.76 25.77 -19.50
CA SER A 161 -12.78 24.81 -19.93
C SER A 161 -13.35 24.02 -18.74
N LYS A 162 -14.68 24.02 -18.64
CA LYS A 162 -15.41 23.26 -17.60
C LYS A 162 -15.30 21.75 -17.76
N ALA A 163 -15.02 21.26 -18.96
CA ALA A 163 -14.72 19.85 -19.17
C ALA A 163 -13.30 19.49 -18.71
N CYS A 164 -12.32 20.38 -18.91
CA CYS A 164 -10.91 20.07 -18.70
C CYS A 164 -10.46 20.15 -17.24
N GLY A 165 -11.14 20.93 -16.39
CA GLY A 165 -10.84 20.99 -14.95
C GLY A 165 -10.87 19.62 -14.28
N PRO A 166 -12.00 18.88 -14.34
CA PRO A 166 -12.09 17.52 -13.81
C PRO A 166 -11.07 16.55 -14.41
N LEU A 167 -10.76 16.67 -15.70
CA LEU A 167 -9.76 15.83 -16.37
C LEU A 167 -8.36 16.01 -15.78
N VAL A 168 -7.94 17.25 -15.52
CA VAL A 168 -6.64 17.54 -14.90
C VAL A 168 -6.58 17.01 -13.48
N LYS A 169 -7.65 17.20 -12.69
CA LYS A 169 -7.75 16.63 -11.34
C LYS A 169 -7.58 15.10 -11.37
N TRP A 170 -8.19 14.44 -12.35
CA TRP A 170 -8.04 13.00 -12.55
C TRP A 170 -6.61 12.60 -12.91
N VAL A 171 -5.96 13.25 -13.89
CA VAL A 171 -4.56 12.93 -14.24
C VAL A 171 -3.64 13.08 -13.03
N THR A 172 -3.76 14.19 -12.29
CA THR A 172 -2.95 14.43 -11.09
C THR A 172 -3.19 13.36 -10.02
N ALA A 173 -4.45 12.97 -9.79
CA ALA A 173 -4.80 11.92 -8.85
C ALA A 173 -4.19 10.56 -9.26
N GLN A 174 -4.24 10.20 -10.55
CA GLN A 174 -3.65 8.94 -11.02
C GLN A 174 -2.13 8.91 -10.89
N VAL A 175 -1.46 10.02 -11.21
CA VAL A 175 0.00 10.15 -11.07
C VAL A 175 0.40 10.04 -9.59
N GLY A 176 -0.31 10.71 -8.69
CA GLY A 176 -0.05 10.63 -7.25
C GLY A 176 -0.35 9.24 -6.67
N TYR A 177 -1.45 8.62 -7.08
CA TYR A 177 -1.81 7.27 -6.64
C TYR A 177 -0.78 6.22 -7.09
N SER A 178 -0.28 6.29 -8.32
CA SER A 178 0.78 5.41 -8.81
C SER A 178 2.09 5.54 -8.01
N GLU A 179 2.46 6.76 -7.58
CA GLU A 179 3.62 6.97 -6.72
C GLU A 179 3.46 6.31 -5.35
N ILE A 180 2.24 6.33 -4.81
CA ILE A 180 1.90 5.68 -3.56
C ILE A 180 1.91 4.16 -3.71
N LEU A 181 1.36 3.61 -4.79
CA LEU A 181 1.42 2.18 -5.07
C LEU A 181 2.86 1.66 -5.13
N ASP A 182 3.75 2.38 -5.83
CA ASP A 182 5.18 2.05 -5.90
C ASP A 182 5.85 2.12 -4.52
N ARG A 183 5.46 3.08 -3.66
CA ARG A 183 5.95 3.17 -2.29
C ARG A 183 5.43 2.03 -1.45
N VAL A 184 4.15 1.68 -1.57
CA VAL A 184 3.44 0.69 -0.74
C VAL A 184 3.83 -0.76 -1.08
N GLY A 185 4.15 -1.08 -2.33
CA GLY A 185 4.53 -2.44 -2.73
C GLY A 185 5.62 -3.07 -1.85
N PRO A 186 6.79 -2.42 -1.70
CA PRO A 186 7.85 -2.87 -0.79
C PRO A 186 7.41 -2.98 0.68
N LEU A 187 6.60 -2.01 1.17
CA LEU A 187 6.13 -1.99 2.55
C LEU A 187 5.21 -3.18 2.85
N ARG A 188 4.32 -3.54 1.91
CA ARG A 188 3.45 -4.72 2.04
C ARG A 188 4.27 -6.00 2.14
N ASN A 189 5.32 -6.13 1.31
CA ASN A 189 6.22 -7.28 1.36
C ASN A 189 6.99 -7.35 2.70
N GLU A 190 7.40 -6.19 3.22
CA GLU A 190 8.05 -6.11 4.52
C GLU A 190 7.11 -6.50 5.67
N VAL A 191 5.86 -6.02 5.66
CA VAL A 191 4.84 -6.40 6.64
C VAL A 191 4.60 -7.91 6.59
N MET A 192 4.43 -8.50 5.41
CA MET A 192 4.27 -9.95 5.27
C MET A 192 5.49 -10.70 5.84
N GLY A 193 6.71 -10.25 5.54
CA GLY A 193 7.93 -10.86 6.07
C GLY A 193 8.06 -10.73 7.59
N LEU A 194 7.62 -9.60 8.17
CA LEU A 194 7.55 -9.42 9.62
C LEU A 194 6.50 -10.34 10.25
N GLN A 195 5.33 -10.49 9.64
CA GLN A 195 4.27 -11.39 10.09
C GLN A 195 4.72 -12.85 10.10
N THR A 196 5.37 -13.33 9.03
CA THR A 196 5.93 -14.69 9.01
C THR A 196 6.98 -14.92 10.10
N ARG A 197 7.83 -13.91 10.38
CA ARG A 197 8.78 -13.99 11.49
C ARG A 197 8.08 -14.03 12.84
N GLN A 198 7.05 -13.21 13.03
CA GLN A 198 6.23 -13.20 14.24
C GLN A 198 5.57 -14.56 14.46
N GLU A 199 4.92 -15.14 13.45
CA GLU A 199 4.29 -16.48 13.52
C GLU A 199 5.31 -17.55 13.94
N THR A 200 6.52 -17.50 13.39
CA THR A 200 7.61 -18.43 13.76
C THR A 200 8.02 -18.23 15.22
N THR A 201 8.17 -16.98 15.66
CA THR A 201 8.51 -16.66 17.06
C THR A 201 7.38 -17.08 18.02
N GLU A 202 6.11 -16.87 17.66
CA GLU A 202 4.95 -17.28 18.48
C GLU A 202 4.88 -18.79 18.63
N ALA A 203 5.12 -19.54 17.55
CA ALA A 203 5.19 -21.01 17.60
C ALA A 203 6.32 -21.50 18.52
N HIS A 204 7.49 -20.85 18.49
CA HIS A 204 8.60 -21.21 19.36
C HIS A 204 8.33 -20.87 20.83
N ALA A 205 7.73 -19.70 21.09
CA ALA A 205 7.32 -19.30 22.44
C ALA A 205 6.28 -20.28 23.01
N GLU A 206 5.32 -20.72 22.20
CA GLU A 206 4.31 -21.69 22.61
C GLU A 206 4.91 -23.07 22.93
N ALA A 207 5.84 -23.55 22.10
CA ALA A 207 6.56 -24.79 22.38
C ALA A 207 7.35 -24.72 23.69
N ASN A 208 8.02 -23.59 23.96
CA ASN A 208 8.74 -23.38 25.22
C ASN A 208 7.79 -23.32 26.43
N ARG A 209 6.65 -22.62 26.32
CA ARG A 209 5.63 -22.58 27.38
C ARG A 209 5.08 -23.97 27.70
N LYS A 210 4.83 -24.79 26.68
CA LYS A 210 4.40 -26.18 26.86
C LYS A 210 5.46 -27.02 27.58
N MET A 211 6.72 -26.92 27.18
CA MET A 211 7.84 -27.63 27.84
C MET A 211 7.98 -27.24 29.32
N ILE A 212 7.84 -25.97 29.66
CA ILE A 212 7.89 -25.50 31.05
C ILE A 212 6.74 -26.15 31.86
N ALA A 213 5.52 -26.12 31.31
CA ALA A 213 4.35 -26.69 31.97
C ALA A 213 4.42 -28.22 32.15
N ASP A 214 5.18 -28.91 31.30
CA ASP A 214 5.40 -30.36 31.43
C ASP A 214 6.47 -30.64 32.51
N LEU A 215 7.58 -29.88 32.55
CA LEU A 215 8.61 -29.99 33.59
C LEU A 215 8.05 -29.71 35.00
N GLU A 216 7.17 -28.72 35.14
CA GLU A 216 6.55 -28.37 36.43
C GLU A 216 5.50 -29.38 36.92
N LYS A 217 5.05 -30.32 36.07
CA LYS A 217 4.14 -31.42 36.46
C LYS A 217 4.87 -32.70 36.85
N GLU A 218 6.14 -32.82 36.47
CA GLU A 218 7.00 -33.96 36.81
C GLU A 218 7.69 -33.78 38.18
N ASP A 219 7.67 -32.57 38.74
CA ASP A 219 8.06 -32.19 40.12
C ASP A 219 6.96 -32.48 41.17
#